data_AF-A0A7J2MI88-F1
#
_entry.id   AF-A0A7J2MI88-F1
#
_cell.length_a   1.000
_cell.length_b   1.000
_cell.length_c   1.000
_cell.angle_alpha   90.00
_cell.angle_beta   90.00
_cell.angle_gamma   90.00
#
_symmetry.space_group_name_H-M   'P 1'
#
loop_
_entity.id
_entity.type
_entity.pdbx_description
1 polymer ?
#
loop_
_entity_poly.entity_id
_entity_poly.type
_entity_poly.pdbx_seq_one_letter_code
_entity_poly.pdbx_strand_id
1 'polypeptide(L)'
;MNCEMSEDGSSMRSWICRSRSHRRWLRYTRDPDVASGMARFLHELGMEPAIVATGTESKEFTLGCAAVASQTGHEIKIISGCDLYELHEAVKAVGIDLVMGNSQATYIGDDEGIAFARIGFPVYDRVDYQRRAIIGCGGGINLVDRIANAILDHADAV
;
A
#
# COMPACT_ATOMS: atom_id res chain seq x y z
N MET A 1 -21.88 -3.79 10.63
CA MET A 1 -23.19 -4.07 10.00
C MET A 1 -22.92 -4.98 8.82
N ASN A 2 -23.30 -6.25 8.93
CA ASN A 2 -23.09 -7.26 7.90
C ASN A 2 -24.04 -7.02 6.73
N CYS A 3 -23.51 -7.00 5.52
CA CYS A 3 -24.29 -6.92 4.29
C CYS A 3 -24.30 -8.33 3.69
N GLU A 4 -25.47 -8.97 3.65
CA GLU A 4 -25.63 -10.29 3.06
C GLU A 4 -25.26 -10.26 1.57
N MET A 5 -24.48 -11.26 1.17
CA MET A 5 -24.05 -11.50 -0.21
C MET A 5 -25.25 -12.03 -1.01
N SER A 6 -25.77 -11.23 -1.93
CA SER A 6 -26.61 -11.74 -3.02
C SER A 6 -25.74 -12.06 -4.25
N GLU A 7 -25.97 -13.22 -4.85
CA GLU A 7 -25.12 -13.87 -5.87
C GLU A 7 -25.18 -13.25 -7.27
N ASP A 8 -25.97 -12.19 -7.44
CA ASP A 8 -26.27 -11.52 -8.69
C ASP A 8 -25.27 -10.38 -8.99
N GLY A 9 -24.17 -10.74 -9.67
CA GLY A 9 -23.06 -9.85 -10.07
C GLY A 9 -23.37 -8.80 -11.16
N SER A 10 -24.63 -8.62 -11.55
CA SER A 10 -25.04 -7.64 -12.59
C SER A 10 -25.55 -6.32 -12.04
N SER A 11 -25.78 -6.23 -10.72
CA SER A 11 -26.29 -5.02 -10.09
C SER A 11 -25.16 -4.01 -9.83
N MET A 12 -25.32 -2.79 -10.36
CA MET A 12 -24.43 -1.66 -10.08
C MET A 12 -24.32 -1.36 -8.56
N ARG A 13 -25.31 -1.76 -7.76
CA ARG A 13 -25.26 -1.73 -6.28
C ARG A 13 -24.39 -2.82 -5.69
N SER A 14 -24.35 -4.02 -6.29
CA SER A 14 -23.37 -5.08 -5.97
C SER A 14 -21.95 -4.62 -6.30
N TRP A 15 -21.78 -3.88 -7.40
CA TRP A 15 -20.50 -3.27 -7.79
C TRP A 15 -20.06 -2.17 -6.81
N ILE A 16 -20.95 -1.27 -6.40
CA ILE A 16 -20.68 -0.24 -5.37
C ILE A 16 -20.46 -0.85 -3.98
N CYS A 17 -21.07 -2.01 -3.69
CA CYS A 17 -20.86 -2.73 -2.44
C CYS A 17 -19.54 -3.55 -2.48
N ARG A 18 -19.11 -4.05 -3.65
CA ARG A 18 -17.77 -4.64 -3.89
C ARG A 18 -16.67 -3.58 -3.96
N SER A 19 -16.95 -2.38 -4.45
CA SER A 19 -15.97 -1.29 -4.58
C SER A 19 -15.51 -0.71 -3.24
N ARG A 20 -16.15 -1.10 -2.12
CA ARG A 20 -15.65 -0.83 -0.77
C ARG A 20 -14.50 -1.75 -0.35
N SER A 21 -14.28 -2.88 -1.02
CA SER A 21 -13.29 -3.88 -0.60
C SER A 21 -11.84 -3.51 -0.95
N HIS A 22 -11.62 -2.69 -1.98
CA HIS A 22 -10.29 -2.42 -2.55
C HIS A 22 -9.58 -1.20 -1.93
N ARG A 23 -9.58 -1.09 -0.59
CA ARG A 23 -8.90 0.04 0.10
C ARG A 23 -7.70 -0.39 0.91
N ARG A 24 -7.36 -1.68 0.94
CA ARG A 24 -6.29 -2.22 1.78
C ARG A 24 -4.99 -2.17 1.03
N TRP A 25 -4.05 -1.40 1.54
CA TRP A 25 -2.74 -1.28 0.94
C TRP A 25 -1.63 -1.61 1.92
N LEU A 26 -0.54 -2.11 1.35
CA LEU A 26 0.73 -2.34 2.03
C LEU A 26 1.71 -1.28 1.57
N ARG A 27 2.44 -0.71 2.54
CA ARG A 27 3.67 0.00 2.26
C ARG A 27 4.86 -0.76 2.85
N TYR A 28 5.80 -1.13 1.98
CA TYR A 28 7.12 -1.59 2.35
C TYR A 28 8.17 -0.58 1.92
N THR A 29 9.03 -0.18 2.85
CA THR A 29 10.22 0.61 2.51
C THR A 29 11.34 0.35 3.48
N ARG A 30 12.57 0.69 3.11
CA ARG A 30 13.74 0.47 3.97
C ARG A 30 13.91 1.60 5.00
N ASP A 31 13.31 2.76 4.74
CA ASP A 31 13.46 3.98 5.55
C ASP A 31 12.18 4.28 6.36
N PRO A 32 12.29 4.42 7.69
CA PRO A 32 11.14 4.63 8.58
C PRO A 32 10.39 5.95 8.36
N ASP A 33 11.11 7.03 8.03
CA ASP A 33 10.51 8.35 7.83
C ASP A 33 9.65 8.39 6.56
N VAL A 34 10.11 7.75 5.49
CA VAL A 34 9.37 7.64 4.23
C VAL A 34 8.14 6.74 4.44
N ALA A 35 8.26 5.67 5.22
CA ALA A 35 7.15 4.77 5.54
C ALA A 35 6.02 5.52 6.27
N SER A 36 6.37 6.21 7.36
CA SER A 36 5.42 6.94 8.19
C SER A 36 4.78 8.13 7.47
N GLY A 37 5.58 8.90 6.70
CA GLY A 37 5.07 10.00 5.87
C GLY A 37 4.11 9.53 4.78
N MET A 38 4.44 8.42 4.11
CA MET A 38 3.55 7.82 3.12
C MET A 38 2.26 7.31 3.77
N ALA A 39 2.35 6.72 4.96
CA ALA A 39 1.17 6.22 5.64
C ALA A 39 0.18 7.33 6.01
N ARG A 40 0.69 8.48 6.44
CA ARG A 40 -0.14 9.69 6.63
C ARG A 40 -0.76 10.17 5.32
N PHE A 41 0.04 10.28 4.26
CA PHE A 41 -0.43 10.77 2.97
C PHE A 41 -1.57 9.92 2.41
N LEU A 42 -1.43 8.60 2.47
CA LEU A 42 -2.45 7.67 1.99
C LEU A 42 -3.71 7.68 2.85
N HIS A 43 -3.56 7.90 4.16
CA HIS A 43 -4.69 8.11 5.06
C HIS A 43 -5.48 9.37 4.66
N GLU A 44 -4.80 10.47 4.34
CA GLU A 44 -5.44 11.70 3.85
C GLU A 44 -6.16 11.50 2.50
N LEU A 45 -5.66 10.61 1.65
CA LEU A 45 -6.33 10.19 0.41
C LEU A 45 -7.53 9.26 0.64
N GLY A 46 -7.80 8.85 1.88
CA GLY A 46 -8.90 7.96 2.25
C GLY A 46 -8.64 6.48 1.93
N MET A 47 -7.38 6.09 1.78
CA MET A 47 -6.97 4.70 1.64
C MET A 47 -6.69 4.09 3.04
N GLU A 48 -6.93 2.80 3.21
CA GLU A 48 -6.84 2.12 4.53
C GLU A 48 -5.50 1.36 4.65
N PRO A 49 -4.54 1.84 5.47
CA PRO A 49 -3.29 1.11 5.72
C PRO A 49 -3.58 -0.22 6.40
N ALA A 50 -3.22 -1.33 5.76
CA ALA A 50 -3.33 -2.65 6.37
C ALA A 50 -2.00 -3.07 7.00
N ILE A 51 -0.91 -2.86 6.28
CA ILE A 51 0.44 -3.20 6.73
C ILE A 51 1.39 -2.05 6.42
N VAL A 52 2.22 -1.71 7.41
CA VAL A 52 3.35 -0.78 7.22
C VAL A 52 4.60 -1.48 7.75
N ALA A 53 5.52 -1.77 6.84
CA ALA A 53 6.72 -2.54 7.15
C ALA A 53 7.99 -1.75 6.81
N THR A 54 8.97 -1.79 7.72
CA THR A 54 10.29 -1.20 7.53
C THR A 54 11.39 -2.24 7.67
N GLY A 55 12.39 -2.17 6.79
CA GLY A 55 13.59 -3.01 6.91
C GLY A 55 14.54 -2.56 8.03
N THR A 56 14.48 -1.28 8.42
CA THR A 56 15.24 -0.73 9.54
C THR A 56 14.38 -0.71 10.80
N GLU A 57 14.95 -1.10 11.94
CA GLU A 57 14.32 -0.97 13.24
C GLU A 57 14.42 0.47 13.76
N SER A 58 13.28 1.08 14.08
CA SER A 58 13.21 2.39 14.74
C SER A 58 12.01 2.40 15.67
N LYS A 59 12.19 2.99 16.85
CA LYS A 59 11.12 3.17 17.84
C LYS A 59 10.23 4.36 17.48
N GLU A 60 10.81 5.42 16.90
CA GLU A 60 10.06 6.59 16.43
C GLU A 60 9.06 6.20 15.33
N PHE A 61 9.44 5.28 14.46
CA PHE A 61 8.58 4.73 13.42
C PHE A 61 7.30 4.10 13.98
N THR A 62 7.44 3.22 14.97
CA THR A 62 6.30 2.51 15.56
C THR A 62 5.35 3.49 16.24
N LEU A 63 5.88 4.50 16.93
CA LEU A 63 5.09 5.57 17.53
C LEU A 63 4.36 6.42 16.48
N GLY A 64 5.06 6.80 15.40
CA GLY A 64 4.48 7.56 14.30
C GLY A 64 3.35 6.80 13.60
N CYS A 65 3.54 5.51 13.32
CA CYS A 65 2.51 4.68 12.70
C CYS A 65 1.35 4.39 13.65
N ALA A 66 1.60 4.20 14.95
CA ALA A 66 0.54 4.05 15.94
C ALA A 66 -0.33 5.32 16.05
N ALA A 67 0.26 6.51 15.90
CA ALA A 67 -0.49 7.75 15.85
C ALA A 67 -1.36 7.86 14.58
N VAL A 68 -0.95 7.27 13.46
CA VAL A 68 -1.79 7.18 12.25
C VAL A 68 -2.91 6.16 12.45
N ALA A 69 -2.60 5.01 13.05
CA ALA A 69 -3.57 3.94 13.34
C ALA A 69 -4.72 4.42 14.22
N SER A 70 -4.41 5.21 15.26
CA SER A 70 -5.43 5.75 16.16
C SER A 70 -6.39 6.72 15.48
N GLN A 71 -5.95 7.41 14.42
CA GLN A 71 -6.78 8.30 13.61
C GLN A 71 -7.65 7.52 12.62
N THR A 72 -7.17 6.39 12.11
CA THR A 72 -7.91 5.56 11.15
C THR A 72 -9.00 4.73 11.81
N GLY A 73 -8.80 4.30 13.06
CA GLY A 73 -9.71 3.36 13.74
C GLY A 73 -9.66 1.93 13.18
N HIS A 74 -8.64 1.63 12.36
CA HIS A 74 -8.40 0.32 11.75
C HIS A 74 -7.15 -0.33 12.32
N GLU A 75 -7.11 -1.67 12.30
CA GLU A 75 -5.97 -2.44 12.76
C GLU A 75 -4.86 -2.39 11.71
N ILE A 76 -3.79 -1.65 12.00
CA ILE A 76 -2.58 -1.58 11.16
C ILE A 76 -1.53 -2.53 11.72
N LYS A 77 -1.06 -3.48 10.92
CA LYS A 77 0.10 -4.31 11.27
C LYS A 77 1.38 -3.52 11.01
N ILE A 78 2.05 -3.09 12.09
CA ILE A 78 3.31 -2.36 12.03
C ILE A 78 4.45 -3.35 12.26
N ILE A 79 5.36 -3.48 11.28
CA ILE A 79 6.50 -4.41 11.36
C ILE A 79 7.80 -3.60 11.21
N SER A 80 8.64 -3.64 12.24
CA SER A 80 9.96 -3.00 12.24
C SER A 80 11.05 -4.05 12.15
N GLY A 81 12.06 -3.85 11.29
CA GLY A 81 13.10 -4.86 11.06
C GLY A 81 12.64 -6.03 10.18
N CYS A 82 11.61 -5.79 9.35
CA CYS A 82 10.95 -6.80 8.55
C CYS A 82 11.87 -7.32 7.43
N ASP A 83 11.99 -8.64 7.34
CA ASP A 83 12.51 -9.28 6.13
C ASP A 83 11.41 -9.38 5.05
N LEU A 84 11.84 -9.55 3.80
CA LEU A 84 10.96 -9.74 2.67
C LEU A 84 10.08 -11.00 2.84
N TYR A 85 10.63 -12.08 3.35
CA TYR A 85 9.86 -13.32 3.55
C TYR A 85 8.72 -13.13 4.57
N GLU A 86 9.01 -12.50 5.71
CA GLU A 86 8.01 -12.17 6.73
C GLU A 86 6.93 -11.22 6.19
N LEU A 87 7.33 -10.27 5.35
CA LEU A 87 6.40 -9.39 4.66
C LEU A 87 5.43 -10.17 3.76
N HIS A 88 5.94 -11.14 3.00
CA HIS A 88 5.13 -11.97 2.11
C HIS A 88 4.11 -12.80 2.89
N GLU A 89 4.51 -13.41 4.01
CA GLU A 89 3.58 -14.11 4.90
C GLU A 89 2.52 -13.18 5.48
N ALA A 90 2.90 -11.95 5.84
CA ALA A 90 1.96 -10.97 6.35
C ALA A 90 0.95 -10.51 5.28
N VAL A 91 1.37 -10.34 4.02
CA VAL A 91 0.50 -10.02 2.88
C VAL A 91 -0.54 -11.11 2.67
N LYS A 92 -0.11 -12.38 2.67
CA LYS A 92 -1.00 -13.54 2.54
C LYS A 92 -2.05 -13.61 3.65
N ALA A 93 -1.65 -13.30 4.88
CA ALA A 93 -2.54 -13.38 6.03
C ALA A 93 -3.65 -12.31 6.03
N VAL A 94 -3.34 -11.10 5.53
CA VAL A 94 -4.27 -9.96 5.60
C VAL A 94 -5.10 -9.80 4.33
N GLY A 95 -4.53 -10.14 3.17
CA GLY A 95 -5.13 -9.88 1.86
C GLY A 95 -5.09 -8.39 1.51
N ILE A 96 -4.32 -8.03 0.47
CA ILE A 96 -3.98 -6.64 0.15
C ILE A 96 -4.20 -6.39 -1.34
N ASP A 97 -4.68 -5.21 -1.69
CA ASP A 97 -5.03 -4.84 -3.07
C ASP A 97 -3.91 -4.05 -3.78
N LEU A 98 -3.06 -3.36 -3.02
CA LEU A 98 -1.96 -2.55 -3.54
C LEU A 98 -0.71 -2.69 -2.67
N VAL A 99 0.40 -3.04 -3.31
CA VAL A 99 1.73 -3.06 -2.67
C VAL A 99 2.55 -1.88 -3.19
N MET A 100 3.03 -1.06 -2.26
CA MET A 100 3.94 0.04 -2.57
C MET A 100 5.34 -0.27 -2.03
N GLY A 101 6.35 -0.37 -2.90
CA GLY A 101 7.69 -0.72 -2.45
C GLY A 101 8.83 -0.43 -3.42
N ASN A 102 10.02 -0.90 -3.05
CA ASN A 102 11.22 -0.88 -3.88
C ASN A 102 11.20 -2.04 -4.89
N SER A 103 12.22 -2.16 -5.76
CA SER A 103 12.26 -3.24 -6.76
C SER A 103 12.22 -4.64 -6.14
N GLN A 104 12.67 -4.80 -4.90
CA GLN A 104 12.62 -6.10 -4.23
C GLN A 104 11.18 -6.49 -3.91
N ALA A 105 10.30 -5.56 -3.51
CA ALA A 105 8.89 -5.89 -3.27
C ALA A 105 8.10 -6.28 -4.54
N THR A 106 8.69 -6.18 -5.74
CA THR A 106 8.04 -6.58 -6.99
C THR A 106 7.67 -8.07 -6.98
N TYR A 107 8.52 -8.94 -6.41
CA TYR A 107 8.23 -10.39 -6.39
C TYR A 107 6.93 -10.70 -5.65
N ILE A 108 6.60 -9.93 -4.60
CA ILE A 108 5.36 -10.11 -3.82
C ILE A 108 4.14 -9.76 -4.68
N GLY A 109 4.24 -8.68 -5.46
CA GLY A 109 3.18 -8.27 -6.37
C GLY A 109 2.95 -9.28 -7.47
N ASP A 110 4.04 -9.82 -8.05
CA ASP A 110 3.98 -10.81 -9.12
C ASP A 110 3.43 -12.17 -8.62
N ASP A 111 3.86 -12.63 -7.44
CA ASP A 111 3.45 -13.92 -6.86
C ASP A 111 1.98 -13.93 -6.43
N GLU A 112 1.50 -12.83 -5.82
CA GLU A 112 0.12 -12.72 -5.34
C GLU A 112 -0.84 -12.16 -6.39
N GLY A 113 -0.31 -11.66 -7.52
CA GLY A 113 -1.11 -10.99 -8.55
C GLY A 113 -1.78 -9.70 -8.05
N ILE A 114 -1.06 -8.89 -7.28
CA ILE A 114 -1.56 -7.66 -6.65
C ILE A 114 -1.04 -6.43 -7.41
N ALA A 115 -1.80 -5.33 -7.43
CA ALA A 115 -1.33 -4.07 -8.01
C ALA A 115 -0.04 -3.60 -7.33
N PHE A 116 0.95 -3.16 -8.12
CA PHE A 116 2.28 -2.81 -7.59
C PHE A 116 2.74 -1.42 -8.01
N ALA A 117 2.93 -0.53 -7.02
CA ALA A 117 3.43 0.82 -7.20
C ALA A 117 4.86 0.98 -6.66
N ARG A 118 5.82 1.15 -7.57
CA ARG A 118 7.26 1.26 -7.26
C ARG A 118 7.63 2.57 -6.57
N ILE A 119 7.58 2.70 -5.26
CA ILE A 119 7.91 3.96 -4.58
C ILE A 119 9.02 3.70 -3.56
N GLY A 120 10.06 4.52 -3.57
CA GLY A 120 11.17 4.44 -2.63
C GLY A 120 12.46 3.95 -3.28
N PHE A 121 13.30 3.28 -2.49
CA PHE A 121 14.66 2.93 -2.86
C PHE A 121 15.02 1.51 -2.35
N PRO A 122 15.87 0.74 -3.06
CA PRO A 122 16.41 0.98 -4.40
C PRO A 122 15.43 0.60 -5.52
N VAL A 123 15.46 1.35 -6.63
CA VAL A 123 14.78 0.98 -7.87
C VAL A 123 15.81 0.71 -8.95
N TYR A 124 16.05 -0.55 -9.27
CA TYR A 124 17.03 -0.98 -10.27
C TYR A 124 16.40 -1.63 -11.50
N ASP A 125 15.13 -2.04 -11.42
CA ASP A 125 14.39 -2.69 -12.52
C ASP A 125 13.82 -1.69 -13.52
N ARG A 126 13.84 -0.39 -13.21
CA ARG A 126 13.34 0.69 -14.07
C ARG A 126 14.31 1.85 -14.08
N VAL A 127 14.51 2.42 -15.27
CA VAL A 127 15.21 3.69 -15.44
C VAL A 127 14.26 4.81 -15.01
N ASP A 128 14.84 5.87 -14.45
CA ASP A 128 14.20 7.15 -14.18
C ASP A 128 13.55 7.37 -12.81
N TYR A 129 13.54 6.36 -11.97
CA TYR A 129 12.89 6.49 -10.68
C TYR A 129 13.62 7.44 -9.73
N GLN A 130 14.92 7.65 -9.92
CA GLN A 130 15.74 8.56 -9.12
C GLN A 130 15.40 10.04 -9.26
N ARG A 131 14.83 10.51 -10.39
CA ARG A 131 14.54 11.95 -10.59
C ARG A 131 13.12 12.35 -10.16
N ARG A 132 12.29 11.37 -9.82
CA ARG A 132 10.88 11.57 -9.49
C ARG A 132 10.76 12.12 -8.07
N ALA A 133 10.16 13.30 -7.95
CA ALA A 133 9.90 13.90 -6.65
C ALA A 133 8.85 13.09 -5.86
N ILE A 134 9.10 12.90 -4.58
CA ILE A 134 8.19 12.27 -3.60
C ILE A 134 7.71 13.30 -2.57
N ILE A 135 8.46 14.39 -2.40
CA ILE A 135 8.25 15.40 -1.35
C ILE A 135 7.59 16.65 -1.94
N GLY A 136 6.77 17.34 -1.14
CA GLY A 136 6.08 18.57 -1.50
C GLY A 136 4.87 18.31 -2.41
N CYS A 137 4.16 19.38 -2.81
CA CYS A 137 2.93 19.24 -3.61
C CYS A 137 3.19 18.57 -4.97
N GLY A 138 4.31 18.90 -5.63
CA GLY A 138 4.69 18.26 -6.89
C GLY A 138 4.99 16.76 -6.73
N GLY A 139 5.59 16.38 -5.59
CA GLY A 139 5.79 14.98 -5.24
C GLY A 139 4.47 14.26 -4.93
N GLY A 140 3.56 14.93 -4.21
CA GLY A 140 2.23 14.40 -3.91
C GLY A 140 1.40 14.10 -5.17
N ILE A 141 1.38 15.02 -6.14
CA ILE A 141 0.69 14.79 -7.43
C ILE A 141 1.28 13.56 -8.14
N ASN A 142 2.61 13.49 -8.24
CA ASN A 142 3.29 12.35 -8.85
C ASN A 142 3.02 11.04 -8.09
N LEU A 143 2.89 11.05 -6.76
CA LEU A 143 2.52 9.86 -6.00
C LEU A 143 1.09 9.40 -6.32
N VAL A 144 0.13 10.33 -6.33
CA VAL A 144 -1.27 10.04 -6.66
C VAL A 144 -1.39 9.46 -8.06
N ASP A 145 -0.78 10.09 -9.06
CA ASP A 145 -0.80 9.61 -10.44
C ASP A 145 -0.26 8.18 -10.54
N ARG A 146 0.79 7.85 -9.79
CA ARG A 146 1.42 6.53 -9.84
C ARG A 146 0.59 5.46 -9.13
N ILE A 147 -0.06 5.81 -8.03
CA ILE A 147 -0.97 4.91 -7.33
C ILE A 147 -2.21 4.65 -8.19
N ALA A 148 -2.82 5.71 -8.74
CA ALA A 148 -3.99 5.60 -9.58
C ALA A 148 -3.73 4.76 -10.83
N ASN A 149 -2.63 5.02 -11.55
CA ASN A 149 -2.28 4.24 -12.73
C ASN A 149 -1.95 2.79 -12.38
N ALA A 150 -1.29 2.51 -11.25
CA ALA A 150 -1.01 1.12 -10.85
C ALA A 150 -2.28 0.31 -10.59
N ILE A 151 -3.32 0.94 -10.03
CA ILE A 151 -4.62 0.30 -9.81
C ILE A 151 -5.34 0.06 -11.15
N LEU A 152 -5.31 1.04 -12.06
CA LEU A 152 -5.93 0.91 -13.38
C LEU A 152 -5.23 -0.14 -14.25
N ASP A 153 -3.89 -0.13 -14.30
CA ASP A 153 -3.08 -1.10 -15.04
C ASP A 153 -3.38 -2.54 -14.58
N HIS A 154 -3.61 -2.73 -13.28
CA HIS A 154 -4.01 -4.03 -12.73
C HIS A 154 -5.44 -4.41 -13.11
N ALA A 155 -6.37 -3.46 -13.01
CA ALA A 155 -7.78 -3.69 -13.38
C ALA A 155 -7.96 -4.02 -14.87
N ASP A 156 -7.15 -3.43 -15.76
CA ASP A 156 -7.20 -3.70 -17.21
C ASP A 156 -6.53 -5.04 -17.59
N ALA A 157 -5.67 -5.59 -16.72
CA ALA A 157 -4.98 -6.85 -16.95
C ALA A 157 -5.81 -8.10 -16.55
N VAL A 158 -6.91 -7.91 -15.81
CA VAL A 158 -7.83 -8.95 -15.31
C VAL A 158 -9.08 -9.05 -16.18
#